data_AF-A0A135UQ18-F1
#
_entry.id   AF-A0A135UQ18-F1
#
_cell.length_a   1.000
_cell.length_b   1.000
_cell.length_c   1.000
_cell.angle_alpha   90.00
_cell.angle_beta   90.00
_cell.angle_gamma   90.00
#
_symmetry.space_group_name_H-M   'P 1'
#
loop_
_entity.id
_entity.type
_entity.pdbx_description
1 polymer ?
#
loop_
_entity_poly.entity_id
_entity_poly.type
_entity_poly.pdbx_seq_one_letter_code
_entity_poly.pdbx_strand_id
1 'polypeptide(L)'
;MADDPFAINKISSESDIFFKILRYRKNQQTRQVHRLEDLLSSNQKRGVRQIVDHPQFRGAFEKLAGITGIRSGMSTGSLHKFMSVRCDEEIVHYLGLIYDIWLHIVGGVESNLVKVDTDTVQFLELKCPGFSARDERDLHSIVASGRAFRNFDQTERKFFWQNLCSLNVVVLSLSTFFKHFRYLEECASCMKSLVSLPRYGSLHDAFRASFKRPTIEDNRYPVQTSDSTLEVRVIEPELQFDAGWCQMWLFAMRHFQNMTTNPSVLPQFAVLASRLYFETDEIMVLKSLCPEQNTVLYAESCPDMQRRTSWPVQDADPRSKRSTPQPFVTSDKGPKLNVRPWSTREAYERNKEFLFLNIMNQQPVLKGESITSLFLLRTIYVAFFRKLPFTSDTDSMLSLVSHHRSYDEVEAIATTLLDSHEDNMNDRQHDSRESRTQTTAAESTDAVADHEENQRRVTFKIMREGILQKEEHLVFDTTVQGNKARVESFVRGLMLSHSRTIPFSPKKYPLLVDQCYNEIVQKGSDCIFLVDSSHVDMRNIGW
;
A
#
# COMPACT_ATOMS: atom_id res chain seq x y z
N MET A 1 -28.05 15.05 39.56
CA MET A 1 -26.92 16.01 39.52
C MET A 1 -27.04 16.78 38.21
N ALA A 2 -27.34 18.07 38.30
CA ALA A 2 -27.54 18.93 37.14
C ALA A 2 -26.20 19.26 36.49
N ASP A 3 -26.07 19.02 35.18
CA ASP A 3 -24.93 19.45 34.37
C ASP A 3 -24.91 20.98 34.31
N ASP A 4 -23.80 21.58 34.73
CA ASP A 4 -23.53 23.01 34.65
C ASP A 4 -23.43 23.46 33.16
N PRO A 5 -24.32 24.35 32.68
CA PRO A 5 -24.31 24.83 31.30
C PRO A 5 -23.12 25.76 30.96
N PHE A 6 -22.28 26.14 31.92
CA PHE A 6 -21.22 27.14 31.76
C PHE A 6 -19.78 26.59 31.84
N ALA A 7 -19.59 25.28 32.00
CA ALA A 7 -18.26 24.66 32.04
C ALA A 7 -17.62 24.45 30.64
N ILE A 8 -17.51 25.51 29.83
CA ILE A 8 -16.71 25.54 28.58
C ILE A 8 -15.29 26.10 28.85
N ASN A 9 -14.88 26.27 30.11
CA ASN A 9 -13.56 26.83 30.47
C ASN A 9 -12.46 25.79 30.78
N LYS A 10 -12.69 24.50 30.48
CA LYS A 10 -11.57 23.55 30.33
C LYS A 10 -11.24 23.55 28.85
N ILE A 11 -10.02 23.94 28.47
CA ILE A 11 -9.51 23.85 27.08
C ILE A 11 -9.79 22.43 26.60
N SER A 12 -10.92 22.26 25.90
CA SER A 12 -11.38 20.96 25.46
C SER A 12 -10.48 20.62 24.29
N SER A 13 -9.81 19.48 24.33
CA SER A 13 -8.96 19.09 23.20
C SER A 13 -9.82 19.03 21.93
N GLU A 14 -9.22 19.23 20.76
CA GLU A 14 -9.95 19.16 19.48
C GLU A 14 -10.70 17.83 19.32
N SER A 15 -10.13 16.76 19.87
CA SER A 15 -10.78 15.45 20.00
C SER A 15 -12.05 15.50 20.83
N ASP A 16 -12.00 16.09 22.03
CA ASP A 16 -13.16 16.20 22.90
C ASP A 16 -14.28 17.01 22.24
N ILE A 17 -13.92 18.06 21.49
CA ILE A 17 -14.89 18.86 20.73
C ILE A 17 -15.60 17.97 19.69
N PHE A 18 -14.85 17.17 18.93
CA PHE A 18 -15.42 16.26 17.94
C PHE A 18 -16.40 15.24 18.55
N PHE A 19 -16.00 14.54 19.62
CA PHE A 19 -16.87 13.55 20.25
C PHE A 19 -18.07 14.18 20.97
N LYS A 20 -17.94 15.41 21.50
CA LYS A 20 -19.08 16.18 22.01
C LYS A 20 -20.04 16.57 20.88
N ILE A 21 -19.53 16.98 19.72
CA ILE A 21 -20.35 17.25 18.53
C ILE A 21 -21.15 16.01 18.13
N LEU A 22 -20.52 14.83 18.06
CA LEU A 22 -21.22 13.58 17.76
C LEU A 22 -22.34 13.30 18.78
N ARG A 23 -22.06 13.43 20.07
CA ARG A 23 -23.05 13.23 21.15
C ARG A 23 -24.21 14.22 21.06
N TYR A 24 -23.95 15.51 20.87
CA TYR A 24 -24.98 16.55 20.78
C TYR A 24 -25.81 16.44 19.50
N ARG A 25 -25.18 16.03 18.40
CA ARG A 25 -25.87 15.71 17.15
C ARG A 25 -26.86 14.57 17.34
N LYS A 26 -26.44 13.48 17.99
CA LYS A 26 -27.29 12.32 18.32
C LYS A 26 -28.50 12.71 19.18
N ASN A 27 -28.31 13.66 20.10
CA ASN A 27 -29.36 14.19 20.97
C ASN A 27 -30.16 15.37 20.35
N GLN A 28 -29.98 15.66 19.05
CA GLN A 28 -30.66 16.75 18.34
C GLN A 28 -30.44 18.15 18.94
N GLN A 29 -29.31 18.37 19.62
CA GLN A 29 -28.97 19.62 20.28
C GLN A 29 -28.23 20.59 19.35
N THR A 30 -28.91 21.05 18.29
CA THR A 30 -28.33 21.85 17.19
C THR A 30 -27.59 23.11 17.65
N ARG A 31 -28.11 23.81 18.67
CA ARG A 31 -27.47 25.02 19.21
C ARG A 31 -26.08 24.73 19.81
N GLN A 32 -25.93 23.61 20.51
CA GLN A 32 -24.66 23.23 21.12
C GLN A 32 -23.66 22.74 20.07
N VAL A 33 -24.14 22.05 19.02
CA VAL A 33 -23.30 21.68 17.87
C VAL A 33 -22.70 22.92 17.23
N HIS A 34 -23.50 23.93 16.89
CA HIS A 34 -22.98 25.16 16.28
C HIS A 34 -21.95 25.89 17.15
N ARG A 35 -22.19 26.01 18.46
CA ARG A 35 -21.23 26.60 19.40
C ARG A 35 -19.89 25.87 19.40
N LEU A 36 -19.90 24.53 19.36
CA LEU A 36 -18.67 23.74 19.33
C LEU A 36 -17.98 23.80 17.96
N GLU A 37 -18.73 23.86 16.88
CA GLU A 37 -18.18 24.03 15.53
C GLU A 37 -17.46 25.37 15.36
N ASP A 38 -17.90 26.43 16.05
CA ASP A 38 -17.25 27.74 16.00
C ASP A 38 -15.89 27.78 16.71
N LEU A 39 -15.57 26.76 17.51
CA LEU A 39 -14.25 26.57 18.12
C LEU A 39 -13.24 25.88 17.18
N LEU A 40 -13.69 25.37 16.02
CA LEU A 40 -12.87 24.65 15.06
C LEU A 40 -12.40 25.59 13.94
N SER A 41 -11.20 25.34 13.40
CA SER A 41 -10.77 26.00 12.16
C SER A 41 -11.70 25.63 10.99
N SER A 42 -11.72 26.44 9.93
CA SER A 42 -12.57 26.22 8.75
C SER A 42 -12.40 24.82 8.13
N ASN A 43 -11.16 24.32 8.07
CA ASN A 43 -10.86 22.98 7.54
C ASN A 43 -11.37 21.87 8.46
N GLN A 44 -11.19 22.02 9.78
CA GLN A 44 -11.70 21.07 10.77
C GLN A 44 -13.24 21.07 10.77
N LYS A 45 -13.87 22.24 10.80
CA LYS A 45 -15.34 22.39 10.75
C LYS A 45 -15.93 21.70 9.52
N ARG A 46 -15.30 21.88 8.35
CA ARG A 46 -15.69 21.18 7.12
C ARG A 46 -15.58 19.66 7.27
N GLY A 47 -14.43 19.15 7.73
CA GLY A 47 -14.20 17.72 7.89
C GLY A 47 -15.16 17.09 8.91
N VAL A 48 -15.35 17.73 10.06
CA VAL A 48 -16.28 17.28 11.10
C VAL A 48 -17.71 17.20 10.56
N ARG A 49 -18.21 18.24 9.87
CA ARG A 49 -19.54 18.21 9.27
C ARG A 49 -19.69 17.06 8.29
N GLN A 50 -18.74 16.88 7.37
CA GLN A 50 -18.75 15.79 6.40
C GLN A 50 -18.87 14.42 7.08
N ILE A 51 -18.08 14.17 8.12
CA ILE A 51 -18.11 12.90 8.87
C ILE A 51 -19.43 12.70 9.61
N VAL A 52 -19.95 13.74 10.24
CA VAL A 52 -21.19 13.64 11.04
C VAL A 52 -22.43 13.51 10.14
N ASP A 53 -22.38 14.08 8.94
CA ASP A 53 -23.42 13.97 7.92
C ASP A 53 -23.39 12.60 7.21
N HIS A 54 -22.22 11.97 7.13
CA HIS A 54 -22.05 10.66 6.51
C HIS A 54 -22.46 9.52 7.46
N PRO A 55 -23.55 8.77 7.19
CA PRO A 55 -24.12 7.82 8.15
C PRO A 55 -23.16 6.74 8.63
N GLN A 56 -22.35 6.16 7.72
CA GLN A 56 -21.44 5.08 8.05
C GLN A 56 -20.25 5.56 8.92
N PHE A 57 -19.59 6.66 8.55
CA PHE A 57 -18.54 7.26 9.36
C PHE A 57 -19.05 7.71 10.72
N ARG A 58 -20.21 8.39 10.76
CA ARG A 58 -20.84 8.76 12.03
C ARG A 58 -21.06 7.53 12.91
N GLY A 59 -21.65 6.46 12.37
CA GLY A 59 -21.88 5.22 13.11
C GLY A 59 -20.59 4.60 13.67
N ALA A 60 -19.53 4.55 12.85
CA ALA A 60 -18.22 4.02 13.27
C ALA A 60 -17.59 4.85 14.39
N PHE A 61 -17.57 6.18 14.28
CA PHE A 61 -17.04 7.05 15.34
C PHE A 61 -17.92 7.08 16.59
N GLU A 62 -19.25 6.94 16.47
CA GLU A 62 -20.14 6.81 17.62
C GLU A 62 -19.86 5.53 18.42
N LYS A 63 -19.57 4.40 17.76
CA LYS A 63 -19.13 3.17 18.46
C LYS A 63 -17.83 3.41 19.23
N LEU A 64 -16.84 4.01 18.56
CA LEU A 64 -15.55 4.34 19.20
C LEU A 64 -15.67 5.38 20.31
N ALA A 65 -16.70 6.23 20.28
CA ALA A 65 -16.94 7.19 21.34
C ALA A 65 -17.14 6.50 22.70
N GLY A 66 -17.60 5.25 22.74
CA GLY A 66 -17.70 4.48 23.99
C GLY A 66 -16.37 4.21 24.69
N ILE A 67 -15.24 4.28 23.96
CA ILE A 67 -13.91 3.97 24.48
C ILE A 67 -13.20 5.29 24.82
N THR A 68 -13.17 5.65 26.10
CA THR A 68 -12.74 7.00 26.52
C THR A 68 -11.26 7.26 26.21
N GLY A 69 -10.38 6.29 26.47
CA GLY A 69 -8.94 6.42 26.24
C GLY A 69 -8.52 6.64 24.79
N ILE A 70 -9.25 6.04 23.84
CA ILE A 70 -8.90 6.10 22.40
C ILE A 70 -9.11 7.49 21.81
N ARG A 71 -10.01 8.28 22.40
CA ARG A 71 -10.35 9.62 21.90
C ARG A 71 -9.10 10.51 21.78
N SER A 72 -8.14 10.38 22.69
CA SER A 72 -6.89 11.14 22.67
C SER A 72 -6.10 11.04 21.35
N GLY A 73 -6.24 9.94 20.60
CA GLY A 73 -5.59 9.72 19.32
C GLY A 73 -6.29 10.36 18.11
N MET A 74 -7.39 11.09 18.32
CA MET A 74 -8.18 11.69 17.25
C MET A 74 -7.46 12.87 16.56
N SER A 75 -7.50 12.92 15.23
CA SER A 75 -6.96 14.03 14.43
C SER A 75 -8.05 14.65 13.55
N THR A 76 -8.72 15.69 14.05
CA THR A 76 -9.79 16.41 13.33
C THR A 76 -9.28 17.06 12.04
N GLY A 77 -8.02 17.50 12.02
CA GLY A 77 -7.38 18.14 10.88
C GLY A 77 -7.30 17.25 9.63
N SER A 78 -7.37 15.92 9.76
CA SER A 78 -7.28 14.98 8.62
C SER A 78 -8.64 14.54 8.07
N LEU A 79 -9.75 14.86 8.76
CA LEU A 79 -11.07 14.33 8.41
C LEU A 79 -11.58 14.76 7.04
N HIS A 80 -11.22 15.98 6.61
CA HIS A 80 -11.61 16.49 5.28
C HIS A 80 -11.10 15.63 4.12
N LYS A 81 -10.06 14.80 4.36
CA LYS A 81 -9.48 13.90 3.36
C LYS A 81 -10.30 12.64 3.11
N PHE A 82 -11.18 12.23 4.03
CA PHE A 82 -11.88 10.95 3.91
C PHE A 82 -12.78 10.96 2.66
N MET A 83 -13.53 12.06 2.49
CA MET A 83 -14.38 12.26 1.33
C MET A 83 -13.59 12.35 0.02
N SER A 84 -12.35 12.86 0.04
CA SER A 84 -11.52 12.90 -1.16
C SER A 84 -10.94 11.53 -1.51
N VAL A 85 -10.65 10.69 -0.53
CA VAL A 85 -10.06 9.36 -0.74
C VAL A 85 -11.08 8.37 -1.32
N ARG A 86 -12.38 8.49 -1.00
CA ARG A 86 -13.47 7.64 -1.51
C ARG A 86 -13.33 6.15 -1.13
N CYS A 87 -12.72 5.86 0.01
CA CYS A 87 -12.54 4.50 0.54
C CYS A 87 -13.40 4.34 1.80
N ASP A 88 -14.71 4.54 1.65
CA ASP A 88 -15.61 4.70 2.79
C ASP A 88 -15.70 3.38 3.57
N GLU A 89 -15.79 2.27 2.84
CA GLU A 89 -15.83 0.90 3.35
C GLU A 89 -14.55 0.54 4.10
N GLU A 90 -13.38 0.81 3.52
CA GLU A 90 -12.09 0.48 4.15
C GLU A 90 -11.86 1.29 5.43
N ILE A 91 -12.23 2.57 5.41
CA ILE A 91 -12.13 3.44 6.60
C ILE A 91 -13.07 2.94 7.70
N VAL A 92 -14.33 2.66 7.36
CA VAL A 92 -15.32 2.14 8.34
C VAL A 92 -14.86 0.79 8.89
N HIS A 93 -14.33 -0.08 8.04
CA HIS A 93 -13.81 -1.39 8.42
C HIS A 93 -12.66 -1.28 9.42
N TYR A 94 -11.70 -0.39 9.17
CA TYR A 94 -10.60 -0.15 10.12
C TYR A 94 -11.11 0.38 11.46
N LEU A 95 -12.02 1.36 11.44
CA LEU A 95 -12.60 1.91 12.67
C LEU A 95 -13.40 0.85 13.44
N GLY A 96 -14.10 -0.04 12.74
CA GLY A 96 -14.75 -1.22 13.32
C GLY A 96 -13.75 -2.17 13.97
N LEU A 97 -12.64 -2.48 13.29
CA LEU A 97 -11.61 -3.34 13.84
C LEU A 97 -10.97 -2.78 15.13
N ILE A 98 -10.78 -1.45 15.22
CA ILE A 98 -10.35 -0.83 16.48
C ILE A 98 -11.35 -1.22 17.58
N TYR A 99 -12.64 -0.98 17.35
CA TYR A 99 -13.67 -1.31 18.34
C TYR A 99 -13.64 -2.78 18.74
N ASP A 100 -13.57 -3.70 17.77
CA ASP A 100 -13.57 -5.15 18.00
C ASP A 100 -12.34 -5.61 18.82
N ILE A 101 -11.14 -5.08 18.51
CA ILE A 101 -9.92 -5.37 19.28
C ILE A 101 -10.11 -4.97 20.75
N TRP A 102 -10.58 -3.75 21.01
CA TRP A 102 -10.74 -3.28 22.38
C TRP A 102 -11.85 -4.00 23.12
N LEU A 103 -12.94 -4.34 22.45
CA LEU A 103 -14.02 -5.15 23.00
C LEU A 103 -13.52 -6.55 23.37
N HIS A 104 -12.75 -7.20 22.49
CA HIS A 104 -12.11 -8.48 22.75
C HIS A 104 -11.16 -8.43 23.95
N ILE A 105 -10.26 -7.45 23.99
CA ILE A 105 -9.31 -7.27 25.09
C ILE A 105 -10.04 -7.22 26.43
N VAL A 106 -11.14 -6.44 26.53
CA VAL A 106 -11.91 -6.29 27.78
C VAL A 106 -12.99 -7.36 27.99
N GLY A 107 -12.90 -8.47 27.26
CA GLY A 107 -13.70 -9.68 27.51
C GLY A 107 -15.06 -9.73 26.85
N GLY A 108 -15.29 -8.96 25.78
CA GLY A 108 -16.57 -8.93 25.07
C GLY A 108 -17.66 -8.10 25.76
N VAL A 109 -17.33 -7.39 26.84
CA VAL A 109 -18.29 -6.63 27.66
C VAL A 109 -18.23 -5.15 27.29
N GLU A 110 -19.26 -4.63 26.61
CA GLU A 110 -19.28 -3.23 26.16
C GLU A 110 -19.17 -2.23 27.32
N SER A 111 -19.75 -2.52 28.48
CA SER A 111 -19.69 -1.62 29.65
C SER A 111 -18.27 -1.47 30.22
N ASN A 112 -17.35 -2.36 29.87
CA ASN A 112 -15.95 -2.24 30.25
C ASN A 112 -15.19 -1.23 29.37
N LEU A 113 -15.63 -0.99 28.14
CA LEU A 113 -14.94 -0.07 27.22
C LEU A 113 -14.80 1.35 27.77
N VAL A 114 -15.79 1.82 28.54
CA VAL A 114 -15.77 3.17 29.13
C VAL A 114 -14.65 3.35 30.16
N LYS A 115 -14.22 2.25 30.81
CA LYS A 115 -13.18 2.22 31.85
C LYS A 115 -11.76 2.21 31.25
N VAL A 116 -11.61 1.96 29.94
CA VAL A 116 -10.31 1.97 29.26
C VAL A 116 -9.80 3.42 29.18
N ASP A 117 -8.78 3.73 29.96
CA ASP A 117 -8.17 5.06 30.03
C ASP A 117 -7.09 5.29 28.96
N THR A 118 -6.66 6.54 28.82
CA THR A 118 -5.65 6.97 27.84
C THR A 118 -4.29 6.32 28.05
N ASP A 119 -3.84 6.15 29.30
CA ASP A 119 -2.53 5.55 29.59
C ASP A 119 -2.53 4.09 29.12
N THR A 120 -3.63 3.37 29.38
CA THR A 120 -3.83 1.99 28.89
C THR A 120 -3.70 1.92 27.36
N VAL A 121 -4.36 2.81 26.62
CA VAL A 121 -4.25 2.85 25.15
C VAL A 121 -2.81 3.11 24.71
N GLN A 122 -2.13 4.06 25.34
CA GLN A 122 -0.76 4.44 24.99
C GLN A 122 0.26 3.32 25.29
N PHE A 123 0.07 2.55 26.37
CA PHE A 123 0.93 1.40 26.65
C PHE A 123 0.76 0.29 25.62
N LEU A 124 -0.48 0.05 25.19
CA LEU A 124 -0.81 -1.13 24.39
C LEU A 124 -0.74 -0.88 22.87
N GLU A 125 -0.94 0.35 22.38
CA GLU A 125 -0.97 0.60 20.94
C GLU A 125 0.31 0.12 20.23
N LEU A 126 0.13 -0.54 19.08
CA LEU A 126 1.20 -1.16 18.27
C LEU A 126 1.95 -2.33 18.92
N LYS A 127 1.44 -2.88 20.03
CA LYS A 127 2.01 -4.05 20.69
C LYS A 127 1.30 -5.32 20.26
N CYS A 128 2.02 -6.44 20.26
CA CYS A 128 1.48 -7.77 19.97
C CYS A 128 2.17 -8.85 20.82
N PRO A 129 1.88 -8.91 22.14
CA PRO A 129 2.60 -9.79 23.07
C PRO A 129 2.40 -11.29 22.78
N GLY A 130 1.38 -11.66 22.00
CA GLY A 130 1.20 -13.04 21.49
C GLY A 130 2.35 -13.50 20.59
N PHE A 131 2.91 -12.59 19.80
CA PHE A 131 3.92 -12.90 18.78
C PHE A 131 5.29 -12.25 19.03
N SER A 132 5.38 -11.30 19.97
CA SER A 132 6.60 -10.59 20.35
C SER A 132 6.94 -10.83 21.83
N ALA A 133 8.00 -11.61 22.08
CA ALA A 133 8.51 -11.85 23.43
C ALA A 133 9.02 -10.57 24.11
N ARG A 134 9.51 -9.60 23.33
CA ARG A 134 9.79 -8.26 23.84
C ARG A 134 8.53 -7.56 24.35
N ASP A 135 7.49 -7.49 23.54
CA ASP A 135 6.25 -6.81 23.95
C ASP A 135 5.61 -7.51 25.14
N GLU A 136 5.68 -8.85 25.18
CA GLU A 136 5.26 -9.63 26.33
C GLU A 136 5.99 -9.21 27.61
N ARG A 137 7.33 -9.19 27.61
CA ARG A 137 8.12 -8.79 28.79
C ARG A 137 7.86 -7.34 29.20
N ASP A 138 7.81 -6.44 28.22
CA ASP A 138 7.60 -5.00 28.45
C ASP A 138 6.22 -4.75 29.08
N LEU A 139 5.18 -5.44 28.59
CA LEU A 139 3.79 -5.20 29.01
C LEU A 139 3.35 -6.01 30.21
N HIS A 140 3.88 -7.22 30.43
CA HIS A 140 3.39 -8.10 31.50
C HIS A 140 3.42 -7.40 32.86
N SER A 141 4.54 -6.73 33.18
CA SER A 141 4.65 -5.96 34.43
C SER A 141 3.70 -4.75 34.48
N ILE A 142 3.43 -4.08 33.36
CA ILE A 142 2.54 -2.92 33.25
C ILE A 142 1.09 -3.33 33.55
N VAL A 143 0.64 -4.45 32.98
CA VAL A 143 -0.71 -4.99 33.21
C VAL A 143 -0.83 -5.56 34.62
N ALA A 144 0.13 -6.38 35.06
CA ALA A 144 0.11 -7.01 36.38
C ALA A 144 0.10 -5.99 37.53
N SER A 145 0.88 -4.90 37.41
CA SER A 145 0.91 -3.80 38.39
C SER A 145 -0.32 -2.88 38.34
N GLY A 146 -1.17 -2.98 37.31
CA GLY A 146 -2.35 -2.13 37.15
C GLY A 146 -2.04 -0.73 36.62
N ARG A 147 -0.83 -0.52 36.06
CA ARG A 147 -0.52 0.71 35.33
C ARG A 147 -1.35 0.82 34.05
N ALA A 148 -1.50 -0.29 33.33
CA ALA A 148 -2.56 -0.47 32.34
C ALA A 148 -3.79 -1.13 33.00
N PHE A 149 -4.97 -0.79 32.51
CA PHE A 149 -6.26 -1.22 33.02
C PHE A 149 -6.47 -0.84 34.50
N ARG A 150 -6.07 0.36 34.91
CA ARG A 150 -6.11 0.79 36.32
C ARG A 150 -7.51 0.80 36.95
N ASN A 151 -8.53 0.91 36.13
CA ASN A 151 -9.93 0.96 36.55
C ASN A 151 -10.57 -0.44 36.69
N PHE A 152 -9.74 -1.50 36.63
CA PHE A 152 -10.16 -2.89 36.69
C PHE A 152 -9.42 -3.64 37.80
N ASP A 153 -10.07 -4.65 38.36
CA ASP A 153 -9.50 -5.45 39.42
C ASP A 153 -8.40 -6.41 38.92
N GLN A 154 -7.73 -7.10 39.83
CA GLN A 154 -6.61 -7.97 39.48
C GLN A 154 -7.04 -9.20 38.66
N THR A 155 -8.26 -9.70 38.87
CA THR A 155 -8.80 -10.88 38.17
C THR A 155 -9.15 -10.51 36.74
N GLU A 156 -9.83 -9.39 36.53
CA GLU A 156 -10.12 -8.80 35.22
C GLU A 156 -8.82 -8.56 34.44
N ARG A 157 -7.81 -7.95 35.07
CA ARG A 157 -6.51 -7.68 34.42
C ARG A 157 -5.78 -8.95 33.98
N LYS A 158 -5.84 -10.02 34.77
CA LYS A 158 -5.28 -11.34 34.39
C LYS A 158 -5.99 -11.91 33.17
N PHE A 159 -7.32 -11.77 33.10
CA PHE A 159 -8.10 -12.22 31.95
C PHE A 159 -7.80 -11.39 30.70
N PHE A 160 -7.76 -10.05 30.81
CA PHE A 160 -7.44 -9.17 29.69
C PHE A 160 -6.04 -9.42 29.13
N TRP A 161 -5.08 -9.81 29.98
CA TRP A 161 -3.76 -10.22 29.54
C TRP A 161 -3.80 -11.42 28.59
N GLN A 162 -4.63 -12.43 28.88
CA GLN A 162 -4.80 -13.60 28.01
C GLN A 162 -5.41 -13.19 26.65
N ASN A 163 -6.45 -12.36 26.67
CA ASN A 163 -7.10 -11.84 25.46
C ASN A 163 -6.14 -10.99 24.61
N LEU A 164 -5.31 -10.17 25.27
CA LEU A 164 -4.27 -9.37 24.60
C LEU A 164 -3.22 -10.26 23.93
N CYS A 165 -2.82 -11.35 24.57
CA CYS A 165 -1.86 -12.31 24.01
C CYS A 165 -2.46 -13.17 22.89
N SER A 166 -3.78 -13.26 22.76
CA SER A 166 -4.44 -14.02 21.70
C SER A 166 -4.58 -13.24 20.39
N LEU A 167 -4.25 -11.95 20.36
CA LEU A 167 -4.36 -11.12 19.16
C LEU A 167 -3.32 -11.52 18.10
N ASN A 168 -3.78 -11.68 16.87
CA ASN A 168 -2.97 -11.95 15.67
C ASN A 168 -2.67 -10.70 14.82
N VAL A 169 -2.97 -9.53 15.38
CA VAL A 169 -2.71 -8.19 14.86
C VAL A 169 -2.14 -7.35 15.99
N VAL A 170 -1.45 -6.26 15.67
CA VAL A 170 -1.07 -5.29 16.71
C VAL A 170 -2.30 -4.59 17.26
N VAL A 171 -2.27 -4.16 18.53
CA VAL A 171 -3.36 -3.36 19.10
C VAL A 171 -3.49 -2.03 18.34
N LEU A 172 -4.67 -1.78 17.80
CA LEU A 172 -4.98 -0.58 17.02
C LEU A 172 -5.66 0.50 17.86
N SER A 173 -5.44 1.76 17.50
CA SER A 173 -6.04 2.95 18.11
C SER A 173 -6.33 4.00 17.04
N LEU A 174 -7.06 5.07 17.39
CA LEU A 174 -7.24 6.22 16.47
C LEU A 174 -5.90 6.86 16.07
N SER A 175 -4.93 6.90 17.00
CA SER A 175 -3.56 7.39 16.72
C SER A 175 -2.90 6.57 15.62
N THR A 176 -3.00 5.23 15.68
CA THR A 176 -2.47 4.36 14.62
C THR A 176 -3.23 4.50 13.32
N PHE A 177 -4.56 4.60 13.37
CA PHE A 177 -5.40 4.76 12.20
C PHE A 177 -5.03 6.00 11.39
N PHE A 178 -4.90 7.19 12.01
CA PHE A 178 -4.54 8.40 11.25
C PHE A 178 -3.13 8.33 10.64
N LYS A 179 -2.22 7.53 11.23
CA LYS A 179 -0.89 7.27 10.65
C LYS A 179 -1.00 6.32 9.46
N HIS A 180 -1.81 5.28 9.55
CA HIS A 180 -2.03 4.29 8.48
C HIS A 180 -2.92 4.83 7.35
N PHE A 181 -3.84 5.74 7.64
CA PHE A 181 -4.72 6.41 6.66
C PHE A 181 -3.91 7.14 5.58
N ARG A 182 -2.76 7.72 5.92
CA ARG A 182 -1.87 8.34 4.93
C ARG A 182 -1.37 7.34 3.89
N TYR A 183 -1.16 6.09 4.28
CA TYR A 183 -0.76 5.05 3.36
C TYR A 183 -1.92 4.60 2.47
N LEU A 184 -3.12 4.49 3.05
CA LEU A 184 -4.35 4.27 2.29
C LEU A 184 -4.56 5.37 1.25
N GLU A 185 -4.35 6.65 1.61
CA GLU A 185 -4.48 7.80 0.69
C GLU A 185 -3.60 7.65 -0.55
N GLU A 186 -2.32 7.28 -0.37
CA GLU A 186 -1.38 7.04 -1.48
C GLU A 186 -1.80 5.82 -2.33
N CYS A 187 -2.17 4.71 -1.70
CA CYS A 187 -2.61 3.51 -2.41
C CYS A 187 -3.92 3.75 -3.18
N ALA A 188 -4.85 4.51 -2.60
CA ALA A 188 -6.14 4.84 -3.22
C ALA A 188 -5.96 5.74 -4.44
N SER A 189 -4.95 6.62 -4.44
CA SER A 189 -4.56 7.39 -5.62
C SER A 189 -4.20 6.47 -6.80
N CYS A 190 -3.52 5.35 -6.52
CA CYS A 190 -3.22 4.33 -7.51
C CYS A 190 -4.50 3.66 -8.01
N MET A 191 -5.42 3.27 -7.13
CA MET A 191 -6.69 2.64 -7.52
C MET A 191 -7.53 3.54 -8.44
N LYS A 192 -7.59 4.85 -8.16
CA LYS A 192 -8.34 5.83 -8.96
C LYS A 192 -7.86 5.97 -10.40
N SER A 193 -6.61 5.65 -10.68
CA SER A 193 -6.08 5.70 -12.05
C SER A 193 -6.68 4.63 -12.97
N LEU A 194 -7.32 3.61 -12.40
CA LEU A 194 -7.94 2.50 -13.14
C LEU A 194 -9.47 2.65 -13.30
N VAL A 195 -10.08 3.72 -12.80
CA VAL A 195 -11.54 3.87 -12.88
C VAL A 195 -11.98 5.33 -12.88
N SER A 196 -12.90 5.67 -13.78
CA SER A 196 -13.66 6.93 -13.69
C SER A 196 -14.65 6.87 -12.53
N LEU A 197 -14.45 7.73 -11.54
CA LEU A 197 -15.33 7.80 -10.39
C LEU A 197 -16.57 8.66 -10.68
N PRO A 198 -17.79 8.12 -10.43
CA PRO A 198 -19.00 8.92 -10.49
C PRO A 198 -19.01 10.04 -9.43
N ARG A 199 -19.92 11.01 -9.61
CA ARG A 199 -20.08 12.13 -8.66
C ARG A 199 -20.36 11.64 -7.23
N TYR A 200 -21.10 10.56 -7.08
CA TYR A 200 -21.45 9.92 -5.80
C TYR A 200 -21.03 8.44 -5.82
N GLY A 201 -20.73 7.87 -4.66
CA GLY A 201 -20.26 6.48 -4.53
C GLY A 201 -18.79 6.37 -4.11
N SER A 202 -18.41 5.19 -3.65
CA SER A 202 -17.05 4.85 -3.22
C SER A 202 -16.22 4.24 -4.36
N LEU A 203 -14.91 4.09 -4.13
CA LEU A 203 -14.05 3.28 -5.00
C LEU A 203 -14.53 1.83 -5.03
N HIS A 204 -14.91 1.29 -3.88
CA HIS A 204 -15.43 -0.06 -3.77
C HIS A 204 -16.66 -0.26 -4.67
N ASP A 205 -17.64 0.66 -4.64
CA ASP A 205 -18.82 0.63 -5.50
C ASP A 205 -18.44 0.62 -6.99
N ALA A 206 -17.52 1.49 -7.40
CA ALA A 206 -17.09 1.62 -8.79
C ALA A 206 -16.41 0.34 -9.30
N PHE A 207 -15.53 -0.26 -8.51
CA PHE A 207 -14.88 -1.53 -8.86
C PHE A 207 -15.82 -2.73 -8.74
N ARG A 208 -16.77 -2.71 -7.80
CA ARG A 208 -17.80 -3.74 -7.68
C ARG A 208 -18.67 -3.80 -8.92
N ALA A 209 -19.01 -2.65 -9.49
CA ALA A 209 -19.75 -2.53 -10.74
C ALA A 209 -18.93 -2.92 -11.98
N SER A 210 -17.61 -2.72 -11.96
CA SER A 210 -16.71 -3.08 -13.07
C SER A 210 -16.31 -4.56 -13.09
N PHE A 211 -16.47 -5.27 -11.97
CA PHE A 211 -16.13 -6.68 -11.87
C PHE A 211 -17.08 -7.58 -12.67
N LYS A 212 -16.56 -8.27 -13.69
CA LYS A 212 -17.29 -9.27 -14.47
C LYS A 212 -17.03 -10.66 -13.90
N ARG A 213 -18.10 -11.39 -13.58
CA ARG A 213 -17.93 -12.79 -13.18
C ARG A 213 -17.45 -13.62 -14.39
N PRO A 214 -16.49 -14.55 -14.19
CA PRO A 214 -16.09 -15.48 -15.24
C PRO A 214 -17.30 -16.25 -15.77
N THR A 215 -17.37 -16.42 -17.09
CA THR A 215 -18.48 -17.15 -17.76
C THR A 215 -18.44 -18.66 -17.52
N ILE A 216 -17.28 -19.18 -17.12
CA ILE A 216 -17.07 -20.61 -16.84
C ILE A 216 -17.20 -20.81 -15.32
N GLU A 217 -18.18 -21.59 -14.90
CA GLU A 217 -18.48 -21.91 -13.49
C GLU A 217 -17.56 -23.01 -12.92
N ASP A 218 -16.26 -22.99 -13.25
CA ASP A 218 -15.30 -23.94 -12.69
C ASP A 218 -14.58 -23.40 -11.44
N ASN A 219 -15.02 -22.24 -10.95
CA ASN A 219 -14.48 -21.53 -9.79
C ASN A 219 -12.99 -21.21 -9.90
N ARG A 220 -12.40 -21.29 -11.08
CA ARG A 220 -10.98 -21.01 -11.29
C ARG A 220 -10.75 -19.51 -11.33
N TYR A 221 -10.00 -19.02 -10.36
CA TYR A 221 -9.69 -17.61 -10.21
C TYR A 221 -8.17 -17.38 -10.13
N PRO A 222 -7.63 -16.37 -10.83
CA PRO A 222 -6.21 -16.07 -10.80
C PRO A 222 -5.78 -15.40 -9.49
N VAL A 223 -4.68 -15.88 -8.93
CA VAL A 223 -4.05 -15.36 -7.71
C VAL A 223 -2.58 -15.04 -7.98
N GLN A 224 -2.21 -13.78 -7.74
CA GLN A 224 -0.86 -13.27 -7.92
C GLN A 224 0.04 -13.72 -6.78
N THR A 225 1.12 -14.41 -7.12
CA THR A 225 2.12 -14.92 -6.17
C THR A 225 3.48 -14.26 -6.30
N SER A 226 3.73 -13.56 -7.40
CA SER A 226 4.86 -12.65 -7.61
C SER A 226 4.47 -11.56 -8.61
N ASP A 227 5.33 -10.56 -8.82
CA ASP A 227 5.08 -9.50 -9.82
C ASP A 227 4.87 -10.05 -11.24
N SER A 228 5.39 -11.24 -11.54
CA SER A 228 5.34 -11.89 -12.86
C SER A 228 4.61 -13.23 -12.89
N THR A 229 3.90 -13.62 -11.82
CA THR A 229 3.21 -14.92 -11.78
C THR A 229 1.78 -14.81 -11.27
N LEU A 230 0.86 -15.42 -12.02
CA LEU A 230 -0.50 -15.71 -11.60
C LEU A 230 -0.67 -17.23 -11.52
N GLU A 231 -1.12 -17.71 -10.39
CA GLU A 231 -1.51 -19.09 -10.19
C GLU A 231 -3.03 -19.18 -10.22
N VAL A 232 -3.57 -20.14 -10.96
CA VAL A 232 -5.02 -20.38 -10.98
C VAL A 232 -5.39 -21.23 -9.77
N ARG A 233 -6.32 -20.75 -8.96
CA ARG A 233 -6.82 -21.43 -7.74
C ARG A 233 -8.34 -21.55 -7.79
N VAL A 234 -8.88 -22.48 -7.02
CA VAL A 234 -10.34 -22.60 -6.85
C VAL A 234 -10.77 -21.59 -5.79
N ILE A 235 -11.63 -20.64 -6.16
CA ILE A 235 -12.22 -19.63 -5.26
C ILE A 235 -13.72 -19.55 -5.54
N GLU A 236 -14.50 -19.66 -4.47
CA GLU A 236 -15.96 -19.55 -4.51
C GLU A 236 -16.41 -18.25 -5.20
N PRO A 237 -17.41 -18.28 -6.11
CA PRO A 237 -17.82 -17.14 -6.93
C PRO A 237 -18.10 -15.84 -6.15
N GLU A 238 -18.71 -15.97 -4.97
CA GLU A 238 -19.01 -14.89 -4.05
C GLU A 238 -17.76 -14.19 -3.50
N LEU A 239 -16.66 -14.92 -3.34
CA LEU A 239 -15.39 -14.43 -2.79
C LEU A 239 -14.43 -13.91 -3.86
N GLN A 240 -14.68 -14.19 -5.14
CA GLN A 240 -13.76 -13.85 -6.24
C GLN A 240 -13.50 -12.35 -6.34
N PHE A 241 -14.51 -11.52 -6.14
CA PHE A 241 -14.30 -10.07 -6.11
C PHE A 241 -13.47 -9.65 -4.91
N ASP A 242 -13.74 -10.16 -3.71
CA ASP A 242 -12.97 -9.79 -2.52
C ASP A 242 -11.50 -10.21 -2.68
N ALA A 243 -11.25 -11.36 -3.32
CA ALA A 243 -9.92 -11.82 -3.69
C ALA A 243 -9.25 -10.89 -4.72
N GLY A 244 -9.97 -10.47 -5.77
CA GLY A 244 -9.50 -9.50 -6.76
C GLY A 244 -9.21 -8.12 -6.14
N TRP A 245 -10.13 -7.63 -5.32
CA TRP A 245 -10.07 -6.36 -4.59
C TRP A 245 -8.82 -6.31 -3.70
N CYS A 246 -8.62 -7.35 -2.89
CA CYS A 246 -7.43 -7.48 -2.06
C CYS A 246 -6.14 -7.51 -2.89
N GLN A 247 -6.13 -8.22 -4.02
CA GLN A 247 -4.94 -8.27 -4.89
C GLN A 247 -4.63 -6.93 -5.53
N MET A 248 -5.65 -6.15 -5.93
CA MET A 248 -5.46 -4.80 -6.43
C MET A 248 -4.88 -3.87 -5.37
N TRP A 249 -5.40 -3.93 -4.14
CA TRP A 249 -4.84 -3.18 -3.02
C TRP A 249 -3.41 -3.59 -2.70
N LEU A 250 -3.11 -4.88 -2.72
CA LEU A 250 -1.76 -5.38 -2.51
C LEU A 250 -0.80 -4.90 -3.61
N PHE A 251 -1.25 -4.83 -4.86
CA PHE A 251 -0.47 -4.23 -5.95
C PHE A 251 -0.20 -2.74 -5.68
N ALA A 252 -1.23 -1.96 -5.34
CA ALA A 252 -1.06 -0.55 -4.98
C ALA A 252 -0.09 -0.39 -3.80
N MET A 253 -0.25 -1.22 -2.76
CA MET A 253 0.63 -1.27 -1.60
C MET A 253 2.08 -1.64 -1.94
N ARG A 254 2.36 -2.32 -3.06
CA ARG A 254 3.72 -2.65 -3.55
C ARG A 254 4.31 -1.55 -4.43
N HIS A 255 3.49 -0.81 -5.18
CA HIS A 255 4.00 0.06 -6.23
C HIS A 255 3.63 1.55 -6.11
N PHE A 256 2.94 1.99 -5.04
CA PHE A 256 2.49 3.39 -4.92
C PHE A 256 3.61 4.44 -5.10
N GLN A 257 4.82 4.17 -4.59
CA GLN A 257 5.97 5.07 -4.74
C GLN A 257 6.46 5.19 -6.20
N ASN A 258 6.21 4.15 -6.99
CA ASN A 258 6.69 4.03 -8.37
C ASN A 258 5.62 4.39 -9.40
N MET A 259 4.35 4.54 -9.00
CA MET A 259 3.23 4.83 -9.91
C MET A 259 3.40 6.12 -10.72
N THR A 260 4.03 7.15 -10.15
CA THR A 260 4.28 8.43 -10.83
C THR A 260 5.68 8.56 -11.42
N THR A 261 6.63 7.73 -10.95
CA THR A 261 8.05 7.82 -11.36
C THR A 261 8.41 6.80 -12.43
N ASN A 262 7.68 5.68 -12.50
CA ASN A 262 7.85 4.64 -13.52
C ASN A 262 6.54 4.45 -14.30
N PRO A 263 6.45 4.94 -15.54
CA PRO A 263 5.22 4.89 -16.33
C PRO A 263 4.83 3.48 -16.77
N SER A 264 5.69 2.46 -16.62
CA SER A 264 5.35 1.06 -16.92
C SER A 264 4.47 0.39 -15.86
N VAL A 265 4.47 0.91 -14.63
CA VAL A 265 3.77 0.29 -13.49
C VAL A 265 2.25 0.40 -13.64
N LEU A 266 1.76 1.53 -14.12
CA LEU A 266 0.33 1.77 -14.25
C LEU A 266 -0.33 0.87 -15.32
N PRO A 267 0.24 0.73 -16.54
CA PRO A 267 -0.18 -0.29 -17.49
C PRO A 267 -0.13 -1.72 -16.92
N GLN A 268 0.93 -2.09 -16.19
CA GLN A 268 1.01 -3.41 -15.53
C GLN A 268 -0.14 -3.61 -14.54
N PHE A 269 -0.50 -2.55 -13.81
CA PHE A 269 -1.64 -2.59 -12.88
C PHE A 269 -2.95 -2.84 -13.62
N ALA A 270 -3.16 -2.19 -14.76
CA ALA A 270 -4.32 -2.40 -15.61
C ALA A 270 -4.36 -3.83 -16.19
N VAL A 271 -3.21 -4.39 -16.60
CA VAL A 271 -3.12 -5.79 -17.05
C VAL A 271 -3.54 -6.74 -15.91
N LEU A 272 -3.05 -6.53 -14.69
CA LEU A 272 -3.46 -7.30 -13.52
C LEU A 272 -4.97 -7.17 -13.27
N ALA A 273 -5.51 -5.95 -13.22
CA ALA A 273 -6.92 -5.70 -12.96
C ALA A 273 -7.82 -6.40 -14.01
N SER A 274 -7.46 -6.32 -15.29
CA SER A 274 -8.15 -7.04 -16.37
C SER A 274 -8.09 -8.56 -16.18
N ARG A 275 -6.95 -9.12 -15.78
CA ARG A 275 -6.81 -10.56 -15.51
C ARG A 275 -7.60 -11.00 -14.28
N LEU A 276 -7.83 -10.10 -13.33
CA LEU A 276 -8.69 -10.30 -12.16
C LEU A 276 -10.18 -10.01 -12.46
N TYR A 277 -10.53 -9.83 -13.73
CA TYR A 277 -11.88 -9.59 -14.25
C TYR A 277 -12.51 -8.24 -13.90
N PHE A 278 -11.69 -7.22 -13.64
CA PHE A 278 -12.16 -5.83 -13.56
C PHE A 278 -12.12 -5.19 -14.95
N GLU A 279 -13.24 -4.62 -15.38
CA GLU A 279 -13.38 -4.01 -16.71
C GLU A 279 -13.87 -2.55 -16.62
N THR A 280 -12.98 -1.62 -16.95
CA THR A 280 -13.27 -0.19 -17.09
C THR A 280 -12.63 0.33 -18.37
N ASP A 281 -13.12 1.47 -18.86
CA ASP A 281 -12.50 2.15 -20.02
C ASP A 281 -11.03 2.49 -19.74
N GLU A 282 -10.72 2.93 -18.52
CA GLU A 282 -9.35 3.23 -18.10
C GLU A 282 -8.46 1.99 -18.13
N ILE A 283 -8.94 0.85 -17.60
CA ILE A 283 -8.20 -0.42 -17.64
C ILE A 283 -7.94 -0.83 -19.09
N MET A 284 -8.93 -0.72 -19.98
CA MET A 284 -8.77 -1.08 -21.38
C MET A 284 -7.73 -0.20 -22.09
N VAL A 285 -7.80 1.12 -21.88
CA VAL A 285 -6.85 2.08 -22.47
C VAL A 285 -5.44 1.81 -21.93
N LEU A 286 -5.26 1.69 -20.62
CA LEU A 286 -3.95 1.48 -20.00
C LEU A 286 -3.34 0.13 -20.39
N LYS A 287 -4.15 -0.93 -20.49
CA LYS A 287 -3.70 -2.25 -20.95
C LYS A 287 -3.18 -2.22 -22.39
N SER A 288 -3.73 -1.38 -23.25
CA SER A 288 -3.26 -1.24 -24.64
C SER A 288 -1.85 -0.66 -24.76
N LEU A 289 -1.37 0.03 -23.71
CA LEU A 289 -0.03 0.63 -23.65
C LEU A 289 1.08 -0.41 -23.34
N CYS A 290 0.70 -1.65 -22.99
CA CYS A 290 1.64 -2.76 -22.75
C CYS A 290 1.31 -4.00 -23.61
N PRO A 291 1.56 -3.95 -24.94
CA PRO A 291 1.25 -5.07 -25.83
C PRO A 291 2.07 -6.34 -25.54
N GLU A 292 3.31 -6.23 -25.05
CA GLU A 292 4.20 -7.37 -24.77
C GLU A 292 3.70 -8.28 -23.63
N GLN A 293 2.83 -7.78 -22.74
CA GLN A 293 2.30 -8.52 -21.59
C GLN A 293 0.91 -9.12 -21.86
N ASN A 294 0.36 -8.91 -23.08
CA ASN A 294 -0.93 -9.42 -23.51
C ASN A 294 -0.86 -10.82 -24.16
N THR A 295 0.33 -11.38 -24.37
CA THR A 295 0.52 -12.76 -24.84
C THR A 295 0.17 -13.75 -23.73
N VAL A 296 -1.10 -14.18 -23.70
CA VAL A 296 -1.53 -15.39 -23.00
C VAL A 296 -1.03 -16.57 -23.83
N LEU A 297 -0.01 -17.30 -23.35
CA LEU A 297 0.30 -18.62 -23.88
C LEU A 297 -0.87 -19.54 -23.52
N TYR A 298 -1.79 -19.75 -24.47
CA TYR A 298 -2.69 -20.88 -24.44
C TYR A 298 -1.83 -22.13 -24.66
N ALA A 299 -1.38 -22.75 -23.57
CA ALA A 299 -0.89 -24.13 -23.67
C ALA A 299 -2.10 -25.01 -23.99
N GLU A 300 -2.29 -25.27 -25.29
CA GLU A 300 -3.20 -26.30 -25.76
C GLU A 300 -2.79 -27.64 -25.15
N SER A 301 -3.76 -28.27 -24.47
CA SER A 301 -3.82 -29.71 -24.22
C SER A 301 -2.60 -30.37 -23.56
N CYS A 302 -2.57 -30.35 -22.22
CA CYS A 302 -2.04 -31.47 -21.44
C CYS A 302 -2.93 -31.73 -20.22
N PRO A 303 -3.49 -32.94 -20.05
CA PRO A 303 -4.31 -33.30 -18.91
C PRO A 303 -3.41 -33.81 -17.78
N ASP A 304 -2.58 -32.94 -17.18
CA ASP A 304 -2.11 -33.15 -15.81
C ASP A 304 -1.32 -31.96 -15.25
N MET A 305 -1.46 -31.75 -13.94
CA MET A 305 -0.75 -30.81 -13.06
C MET A 305 -0.99 -29.29 -13.23
N GLN A 306 -1.26 -28.65 -12.08
CA GLN A 306 -1.23 -27.22 -11.75
C GLN A 306 -0.77 -26.29 -12.89
N ARG A 307 -1.73 -25.73 -13.65
CA ARG A 307 -1.44 -24.71 -14.67
C ARG A 307 -1.00 -23.41 -14.01
N ARG A 308 0.32 -23.18 -14.00
CA ARG A 308 0.93 -21.87 -13.79
C ARG A 308 0.86 -21.06 -15.08
N THR A 309 0.34 -19.85 -15.03
CA THR A 309 0.50 -18.89 -16.12
C THR A 309 1.69 -17.98 -15.78
N SER A 310 2.86 -18.33 -16.31
CA SER A 310 4.05 -17.46 -16.24
C SER A 310 3.85 -16.29 -17.18
N TRP A 311 4.05 -15.06 -16.70
CA TRP A 311 4.10 -13.88 -17.56
C TRP A 311 5.41 -13.91 -18.36
N PRO A 312 5.44 -13.46 -19.63
CA PRO A 312 6.70 -13.37 -20.36
C PRO A 312 7.63 -12.40 -19.64
N VAL A 313 8.86 -12.85 -19.39
CA VAL A 313 9.96 -12.09 -18.78
C VAL A 313 10.83 -11.54 -19.91
N GLN A 314 11.17 -10.25 -19.89
CA GLN A 314 12.45 -9.81 -20.44
C GLN A 314 13.52 -10.30 -19.45
N ASP A 315 14.43 -11.15 -19.93
CA ASP A 315 15.40 -11.95 -19.17
C ASP A 315 15.85 -11.31 -17.85
N ALA A 316 15.37 -11.87 -16.74
CA ALA A 316 15.93 -11.67 -15.41
C ALA A 316 16.61 -12.97 -14.98
N ASP A 317 17.89 -12.83 -14.65
CA ASP A 317 18.86 -13.85 -14.21
C ASP A 317 18.26 -15.01 -13.39
N PRO A 318 18.51 -16.31 -13.73
CA PRO A 318 17.98 -17.48 -13.04
C PRO A 318 18.42 -17.66 -11.57
N ARG A 319 19.08 -16.68 -10.95
CA ARG A 319 19.57 -16.72 -9.56
C ARG A 319 18.72 -15.90 -8.58
N SER A 320 17.40 -15.97 -8.70
CA SER A 320 16.52 -15.63 -7.57
C SER A 320 16.43 -16.86 -6.64
N LYS A 321 17.31 -16.91 -5.63
CA LYS A 321 17.08 -17.78 -4.48
C LYS A 321 15.66 -17.48 -3.99
N ARG A 322 14.77 -18.47 -3.96
CA ARG A 322 13.48 -18.35 -3.25
C ARG A 322 13.81 -17.96 -1.82
N SER A 323 13.70 -16.67 -1.51
CA SER A 323 13.80 -16.17 -0.14
C SER A 323 12.74 -16.93 0.65
N THR A 324 13.18 -17.82 1.55
CA THR A 324 12.32 -18.39 2.58
C THR A 324 11.54 -17.23 3.20
N PRO A 325 10.19 -17.28 3.24
CA PRO A 325 9.39 -16.16 3.71
C PRO A 325 9.92 -15.75 5.08
N GLN A 326 10.39 -14.50 5.19
CA GLN A 326 10.85 -14.01 6.48
C GLN A 326 9.67 -14.16 7.44
N PRO A 327 9.87 -14.84 8.59
CA PRO A 327 8.78 -15.03 9.53
C PRO A 327 8.25 -13.65 9.91
N PHE A 328 6.94 -13.53 10.14
CA PHE A 328 6.32 -12.31 10.67
C PHE A 328 6.93 -11.83 12.00
N VAL A 329 7.86 -12.61 12.56
CA VAL A 329 8.65 -12.37 13.75
C VAL A 329 10.14 -12.58 13.45
N THR A 330 11.02 -11.96 14.24
CA THR A 330 12.48 -12.16 14.16
C THR A 330 13.03 -12.69 15.48
N SER A 331 14.10 -13.47 15.44
CA SER A 331 14.88 -13.90 16.60
C SER A 331 15.69 -12.77 17.22
N ASP A 332 16.00 -11.74 16.42
CA ASP A 332 16.86 -10.65 16.84
C ASP A 332 16.06 -9.56 17.53
N LYS A 333 16.80 -8.69 18.22
CA LYS A 333 16.30 -7.41 18.67
C LYS A 333 15.97 -6.54 17.45
N GLY A 334 14.82 -6.79 16.84
CA GLY A 334 14.35 -6.07 15.67
C GLY A 334 14.35 -4.56 15.91
N PRO A 335 14.48 -3.76 14.84
CA PRO A 335 14.49 -2.31 14.95
C PRO A 335 13.22 -1.85 15.67
N LYS A 336 13.29 -0.74 16.41
CA LYS A 336 12.07 -0.09 16.93
C LYS A 336 11.12 0.10 15.75
N LEU A 337 9.99 -0.60 15.78
CA LEU A 337 9.03 -0.54 14.70
C LEU A 337 8.56 0.91 14.57
N ASN A 338 8.93 1.54 13.47
CA ASN A 338 8.28 2.76 13.06
C ASN A 338 6.81 2.42 12.81
N VAL A 339 5.92 3.26 13.30
CA VAL A 339 4.48 3.16 13.02
C VAL A 339 4.16 3.17 11.51
N ARG A 340 5.16 3.47 10.68
CA ARG A 340 5.10 3.54 9.23
C ARG A 340 6.21 2.66 8.65
N PRO A 341 6.03 1.34 8.52
CA PRO A 341 7.03 0.45 7.92
C PRO A 341 7.40 0.83 6.48
N TRP A 342 6.57 1.61 5.80
CA TRP A 342 6.83 2.17 4.47
C TRP A 342 7.57 3.53 4.47
N SER A 343 7.93 4.09 5.63
CA SER A 343 8.48 5.45 5.69
C SER A 343 9.91 5.57 5.15
N THR A 344 10.69 4.49 5.19
CA THR A 344 12.01 4.44 4.55
C THR A 344 11.94 3.52 3.35
N ARG A 345 12.51 3.97 2.23
CA ARG A 345 12.54 3.21 0.98
C ARG A 345 13.15 1.82 1.19
N GLU A 346 14.26 1.73 1.92
CA GLU A 346 14.94 0.46 2.22
C GLU A 346 14.10 -0.53 3.04
N ALA A 347 13.34 -0.06 4.03
CA ALA A 347 12.46 -0.94 4.81
C ALA A 347 11.26 -1.41 3.98
N TYR A 348 10.76 -0.54 3.10
CA TYR A 348 9.66 -0.87 2.22
C TYR A 348 10.07 -1.87 1.12
N GLU A 349 11.20 -1.61 0.44
CA GLU A 349 11.73 -2.47 -0.64
C GLU A 349 12.00 -3.90 -0.17
N ARG A 350 12.41 -4.08 1.09
CA ARG A 350 12.57 -5.42 1.70
C ARG A 350 11.25 -6.17 1.90
N ASN A 351 10.14 -5.45 2.10
CA ASN A 351 8.85 -6.07 2.40
C ASN A 351 7.97 -6.26 1.16
N LYS A 352 8.16 -5.47 0.11
CA LYS A 352 7.26 -5.45 -1.05
C LYS A 352 7.12 -6.82 -1.71
N GLU A 353 8.19 -7.63 -1.73
CA GLU A 353 8.20 -8.97 -2.31
C GLU A 353 7.32 -9.99 -1.56
N PHE A 354 6.80 -9.62 -0.38
CA PHE A 354 5.93 -10.45 0.44
C PHE A 354 4.47 -9.98 0.47
N LEU A 355 4.16 -8.84 -0.16
CA LEU A 355 2.81 -8.27 -0.17
C LEU A 355 1.93 -8.95 -1.22
N PHE A 356 1.78 -10.27 -1.15
CA PHE A 356 0.92 -11.08 -2.02
C PHE A 356 -0.19 -11.76 -1.22
N LEU A 357 -1.34 -12.03 -1.85
CA LEU A 357 -2.55 -12.51 -1.17
C LEU A 357 -2.29 -13.79 -0.36
N ASN A 358 -1.54 -14.72 -0.94
CA ASN A 358 -1.18 -16.00 -0.33
C ASN A 358 -0.27 -15.88 0.89
N ILE A 359 0.49 -14.79 1.03
CA ILE A 359 1.38 -14.53 2.16
C ILE A 359 0.64 -13.73 3.21
N MET A 360 0.01 -12.62 2.80
CA MET A 360 -0.68 -11.69 3.70
C MET A 360 -1.90 -12.32 4.39
N ASN A 361 -2.48 -13.38 3.79
CA ASN A 361 -3.56 -14.13 4.41
C ASN A 361 -3.11 -15.21 5.40
N GLN A 362 -1.83 -15.54 5.48
CA GLN A 362 -1.32 -16.50 6.45
C GLN A 362 -1.48 -15.96 7.87
N GLN A 363 -1.70 -16.87 8.83
CA GLN A 363 -1.64 -16.51 10.25
C GLN A 363 -0.19 -16.60 10.72
N PRO A 364 0.30 -15.64 11.52
CA PRO A 364 1.54 -15.82 12.25
C PRO A 364 1.41 -17.05 13.16
N VAL A 365 2.37 -17.98 13.09
CA VAL A 365 2.34 -19.23 13.88
C VAL A 365 3.39 -19.20 14.98
N LEU A 366 4.56 -18.62 14.71
CA LEU A 366 5.68 -18.60 15.64
C LEU A 366 5.75 -17.28 16.39
N LYS A 367 6.03 -17.37 17.69
CA LYS A 367 6.44 -16.25 18.52
C LYS A 367 7.95 -16.03 18.36
N GLY A 368 8.37 -14.78 18.16
CA GLY A 368 9.78 -14.40 18.11
C GLY A 368 10.13 -13.34 19.14
N GLU A 369 11.36 -12.84 19.08
CA GLU A 369 11.84 -11.76 19.96
C GLU A 369 11.08 -10.46 19.68
N SER A 370 10.79 -10.15 18.42
CA SER A 370 9.96 -9.00 18.02
C SER A 370 9.20 -9.24 16.72
N ILE A 371 8.08 -8.54 16.52
CA ILE A 371 7.36 -8.56 15.23
C ILE A 371 8.14 -7.80 14.15
N THR A 372 7.97 -8.20 12.89
CA THR A 372 8.63 -7.55 11.74
C THR A 372 7.80 -6.42 11.15
N SER A 373 8.41 -5.60 10.28
CA SER A 373 7.67 -4.60 9.49
C SER A 373 6.64 -5.24 8.55
N LEU A 374 6.88 -6.48 8.10
CA LEU A 374 5.90 -7.27 7.35
C LEU A 374 4.66 -7.62 8.21
N PHE A 375 4.83 -7.95 9.49
CA PHE A 375 3.69 -8.15 10.42
C PHE A 375 2.81 -6.91 10.51
N LEU A 376 3.44 -5.72 10.61
CA LEU A 376 2.71 -4.47 10.68
C LEU A 376 2.00 -4.14 9.36
N LEU A 377 2.65 -4.37 8.20
CA LEU A 377 1.99 -4.26 6.89
C LEU A 377 0.82 -5.23 6.75
N ARG A 378 0.95 -6.45 7.29
CA ARG A 378 -0.15 -7.41 7.36
C ARG A 378 -1.28 -6.90 8.21
N THR A 379 -0.99 -6.35 9.38
CA THR A 379 -2.02 -5.75 10.24
C THR A 379 -2.76 -4.65 9.49
N ILE A 380 -2.07 -3.80 8.73
CA ILE A 380 -2.69 -2.72 7.95
C ILE A 380 -3.54 -3.25 6.81
N TYR A 381 -3.02 -4.22 6.06
CA TYR A 381 -3.76 -4.88 4.99
C TYR A 381 -5.06 -5.47 5.54
N VAL A 382 -4.97 -6.18 6.65
CA VAL A 382 -6.12 -6.80 7.31
C VAL A 382 -7.10 -5.73 7.83
N ALA A 383 -6.58 -4.65 8.42
CA ALA A 383 -7.38 -3.60 9.02
C ALA A 383 -8.18 -2.77 8.02
N PHE A 384 -7.67 -2.56 6.81
CA PHE A 384 -8.42 -1.84 5.77
C PHE A 384 -9.24 -2.77 4.88
N PHE A 385 -8.70 -3.93 4.49
CA PHE A 385 -9.21 -4.65 3.32
C PHE A 385 -9.79 -6.03 3.62
N ARG A 386 -9.57 -6.59 4.82
CA ARG A 386 -10.03 -7.95 5.15
C ARG A 386 -11.04 -7.95 6.28
N LYS A 387 -12.25 -8.46 6.00
CA LYS A 387 -13.24 -8.79 7.05
C LYS A 387 -12.65 -9.88 7.96
N LEU A 388 -12.18 -9.50 9.15
CA LEU A 388 -11.77 -10.45 10.18
C LEU A 388 -13.04 -10.98 10.88
N PRO A 389 -13.10 -12.29 11.20
CA PRO A 389 -14.07 -12.78 12.14
C PRO A 389 -13.56 -12.49 13.56
N PHE A 390 -14.07 -11.43 14.20
CA PHE A 390 -14.09 -11.35 15.68
C PHE A 390 -15.47 -11.70 16.24
N THR A 391 -16.45 -11.97 15.38
CA THR A 391 -17.74 -12.54 15.78
C THR A 391 -17.60 -14.06 15.87
N SER A 392 -18.17 -14.63 16.91
CA SER A 392 -18.21 -16.06 17.24
C SER A 392 -19.05 -16.89 16.26
N ASP A 393 -18.79 -16.75 14.96
CA ASP A 393 -19.25 -17.66 13.92
C ASP A 393 -18.01 -18.38 13.37
N THR A 394 -17.87 -19.60 13.86
CA THR A 394 -16.87 -20.58 13.50
C THR A 394 -16.80 -20.85 12.00
N ASP A 395 -15.57 -21.05 11.52
CA ASP A 395 -15.18 -21.86 10.35
C ASP A 395 -15.32 -21.38 8.90
N SER A 396 -16.01 -20.28 8.55
CA SER A 396 -16.27 -20.07 7.11
C SER A 396 -15.14 -19.48 6.25
N MET A 397 -14.01 -19.02 6.81
CA MET A 397 -12.92 -18.36 6.05
C MET A 397 -11.54 -19.01 6.20
N LEU A 398 -11.41 -20.06 7.02
CA LEU A 398 -10.15 -20.76 7.30
C LEU A 398 -9.94 -22.04 6.47
N SER A 399 -10.91 -22.44 5.66
CA SER A 399 -10.88 -23.68 4.85
C SER A 399 -10.09 -23.57 3.53
N LEU A 400 -9.90 -22.36 2.98
CA LEU A 400 -9.52 -22.21 1.55
C LEU A 400 -8.03 -22.33 1.21
N VAL A 401 -7.16 -22.80 2.12
CA VAL A 401 -5.74 -23.11 1.77
C VAL A 401 -5.25 -24.47 2.32
N SER A 402 -6.07 -25.22 3.08
CA SER A 402 -5.68 -26.56 3.51
C SER A 402 -6.21 -27.62 2.55
N HIS A 403 -5.37 -28.07 1.61
CA HIS A 403 -5.48 -29.42 1.06
C HIS A 403 -4.14 -30.13 1.20
N HIS A 404 -4.17 -31.16 2.05
CA HIS A 404 -3.27 -32.31 2.19
C HIS A 404 -1.76 -32.06 2.29
N ARG A 405 -1.29 -31.96 3.54
CA ARG A 405 -0.21 -32.84 4.00
C ARG A 405 -0.69 -33.62 5.20
N SER A 406 -0.52 -34.93 5.14
CA SER A 406 -0.75 -35.84 6.26
C SER A 406 0.01 -35.33 7.50
N TYR A 407 -0.63 -35.50 8.65
CA TYR A 407 -0.10 -35.16 9.98
C TYR A 407 1.19 -35.93 10.34
N ASP A 408 1.64 -36.88 9.51
CA ASP A 408 2.82 -37.72 9.77
C ASP A 408 4.14 -37.19 9.17
N GLU A 409 4.12 -36.19 8.27
CA GLU A 409 5.36 -35.69 7.63
C GLU A 409 6.03 -34.51 8.34
N VAL A 410 5.32 -33.82 9.24
CA VAL A 410 5.86 -32.64 9.96
C VAL A 410 6.79 -33.07 11.11
N GLU A 411 6.60 -34.28 11.63
CA GLU A 411 7.42 -34.84 12.71
C GLU A 411 8.77 -35.38 12.20
N ALA A 412 8.85 -35.79 10.94
CA ALA A 412 10.07 -36.32 10.32
C ALA A 412 11.11 -35.24 9.94
N ILE A 413 10.67 -34.01 9.64
CA ILE A 413 11.56 -32.88 9.32
C ILE A 413 12.16 -32.26 10.59
N ALA A 414 11.45 -32.35 11.72
CA ALA A 414 11.94 -31.87 13.02
C ALA A 414 13.04 -32.77 13.61
N THR A 415 13.09 -34.06 13.22
CA THR A 415 14.07 -35.02 13.73
C THR A 415 15.36 -35.13 12.92
N THR A 416 15.43 -34.57 11.71
CA THR A 416 16.64 -34.62 10.86
C THR A 416 17.62 -33.47 11.05
N LEU A 417 17.33 -32.52 11.95
CA LEU A 417 18.16 -31.32 12.19
C LEU A 417 18.97 -31.36 13.50
N LEU A 418 19.09 -32.53 14.14
CA LEU A 418 19.83 -32.69 15.40
C LEU A 418 21.03 -33.65 15.38
N ASP A 419 21.42 -34.23 14.23
CA ASP A 419 22.64 -35.03 14.13
C ASP A 419 23.50 -34.60 12.94
N SER A 420 24.42 -33.66 13.19
CA SER A 420 25.76 -33.64 12.58
C SER A 420 26.59 -32.47 13.14
N HIS A 421 27.23 -32.70 14.29
CA HIS A 421 28.47 -32.02 14.63
C HIS A 421 29.47 -33.11 15.01
N GLU A 422 30.49 -33.32 14.18
CA GLU A 422 31.89 -33.48 14.62
C GLU A 422 32.86 -33.55 13.43
N ASP A 423 34.03 -32.97 13.67
CA ASP A 423 35.31 -33.05 12.94
C ASP A 423 35.49 -32.32 11.60
N ASN A 424 36.28 -31.24 11.57
CA ASN A 424 37.75 -31.34 11.66
C ASN A 424 38.42 -29.95 11.59
N MET A 425 39.35 -29.69 12.51
CA MET A 425 40.29 -28.57 12.49
C MET A 425 41.54 -28.96 11.68
N ASN A 426 42.05 -28.08 10.83
CA ASN A 426 43.49 -27.75 10.77
C ASN A 426 43.83 -26.68 9.71
N ASP A 427 44.42 -25.59 10.23
CA ASP A 427 45.53 -24.78 9.73
C ASP A 427 45.90 -24.76 8.23
N ARG A 428 46.07 -23.55 7.68
CA ARG A 428 47.41 -22.96 7.43
C ARG A 428 47.36 -21.49 6.98
N GLN A 429 48.30 -20.72 7.54
CA GLN A 429 48.64 -19.31 7.33
C GLN A 429 49.40 -19.02 6.02
N HIS A 430 49.60 -17.71 5.79
CA HIS A 430 50.58 -17.00 4.92
C HIS A 430 50.20 -16.85 3.43
N ASP A 431 50.49 -15.74 2.73
CA ASP A 431 51.15 -14.48 3.06
C ASP A 431 50.78 -13.38 2.02
N SER A 432 50.77 -12.14 2.50
CA SER A 432 51.18 -10.87 1.88
C SER A 432 51.65 -10.82 0.41
N ARG A 433 51.14 -9.86 -0.40
CA ARG A 433 51.89 -8.66 -0.87
C ARG A 433 51.14 -7.78 -1.88
N GLU A 434 51.42 -6.50 -1.73
CA GLU A 434 50.96 -5.33 -2.49
C GLU A 434 51.66 -5.16 -3.86
N SER A 435 51.03 -4.32 -4.70
CA SER A 435 51.62 -3.15 -5.41
C SER A 435 51.46 -3.07 -6.93
N ARG A 436 50.54 -2.17 -7.33
CA ARG A 436 50.75 -0.90 -8.08
C ARG A 436 51.33 -0.87 -9.51
N THR A 437 50.50 -0.24 -10.39
CA THR A 437 50.79 0.79 -11.41
C THR A 437 51.63 0.44 -12.65
N GLN A 438 51.11 0.73 -13.87
CA GLN A 438 51.40 1.98 -14.60
C GLN A 438 50.62 2.13 -15.92
N THR A 439 50.35 3.40 -16.21
CA THR A 439 49.78 4.06 -17.40
C THR A 439 50.77 4.12 -18.56
N THR A 440 50.29 4.15 -19.82
CA THR A 440 50.89 4.95 -20.90
C THR A 440 49.82 5.41 -21.91
N ALA A 441 50.06 6.57 -22.52
CA ALA A 441 49.20 7.33 -23.42
C ALA A 441 49.91 7.60 -24.76
N ALA A 442 49.14 8.25 -25.67
CA ALA A 442 49.53 9.03 -26.87
C ALA A 442 49.65 8.21 -28.19
N GLU A 443 49.27 8.68 -29.40
CA GLU A 443 48.53 9.86 -29.92
C GLU A 443 48.44 9.73 -31.47
N SER A 444 47.64 10.62 -32.10
CA SER A 444 47.71 11.15 -33.49
C SER A 444 46.94 10.40 -34.61
N THR A 445 46.32 11.01 -35.64
CA THR A 445 45.85 12.38 -36.01
C THR A 445 45.02 12.26 -37.31
N ASP A 446 44.22 13.30 -37.60
CA ASP A 446 43.71 13.77 -38.91
C ASP A 446 42.49 13.11 -39.59
N ALA A 447 41.39 13.88 -39.68
CA ALA A 447 40.93 14.50 -40.93
C ALA A 447 39.69 15.38 -40.69
N VAL A 448 39.80 16.67 -41.03
CA VAL A 448 38.73 17.66 -41.07
C VAL A 448 38.22 17.75 -42.51
N ALA A 449 37.00 17.26 -42.74
CA ALA A 449 36.12 17.61 -43.86
C ALA A 449 34.70 17.06 -43.53
N ASP A 450 33.65 17.78 -43.91
CA ASP A 450 32.22 17.47 -43.73
C ASP A 450 31.56 17.87 -42.39
N HIS A 451 31.51 19.19 -42.10
CA HIS A 451 30.86 19.71 -40.88
C HIS A 451 29.53 20.48 -41.07
N GLU A 452 28.91 20.49 -42.26
CA GLU A 452 27.61 21.18 -42.44
C GLU A 452 26.40 20.28 -42.70
N GLU A 453 26.55 18.97 -42.95
CA GLU A 453 25.42 18.10 -43.30
C GLU A 453 24.81 17.31 -42.11
N ASN A 454 25.43 17.34 -40.92
CA ASN A 454 25.04 16.49 -39.78
C ASN A 454 24.41 17.24 -38.58
N GLN A 455 24.24 18.56 -38.66
CA GLN A 455 23.53 19.35 -37.65
C GLN A 455 22.01 19.21 -37.80
N ARG A 456 21.34 18.68 -36.77
CA ARG A 456 19.87 18.68 -36.68
C ARG A 456 19.39 19.73 -35.70
N ARG A 457 18.38 20.50 -36.12
CA ARG A 457 17.60 21.41 -35.28
C ARG A 457 16.25 20.78 -34.96
N VAL A 458 15.97 20.59 -33.68
CA VAL A 458 14.70 20.05 -33.18
C VAL A 458 13.94 21.11 -32.43
N THR A 459 12.63 21.15 -32.63
CA THR A 459 11.73 22.06 -31.93
C THR A 459 10.94 21.33 -30.86
N PHE A 460 10.91 21.88 -29.66
CA PHE A 460 10.13 21.39 -28.53
C PHE A 460 8.97 22.35 -28.30
N LYS A 461 7.74 21.88 -28.54
CA LYS A 461 6.51 22.66 -28.42
C LYS A 461 5.83 22.37 -27.10
N ILE A 462 5.78 23.35 -26.21
CA ILE A 462 5.17 23.23 -24.89
C ILE A 462 3.70 23.62 -24.99
N MET A 463 2.83 22.69 -24.60
CA MET A 463 1.39 22.74 -24.80
C MET A 463 0.66 22.70 -23.47
N ARG A 464 -0.31 23.61 -23.30
CA ARG A 464 -1.19 23.63 -22.14
C ARG A 464 -2.61 23.88 -22.59
N GLU A 465 -3.54 23.03 -22.14
CA GLU A 465 -4.96 23.09 -22.53
C GLU A 465 -5.16 23.09 -24.07
N GLY A 466 -4.29 22.37 -24.81
CA GLY A 466 -4.33 22.32 -26.27
C GLY A 466 -3.77 23.58 -26.98
N ILE A 467 -3.31 24.58 -26.23
CA ILE A 467 -2.75 25.84 -26.77
C ILE A 467 -1.23 25.86 -26.64
N LEU A 468 -0.54 26.23 -27.72
CA LEU A 468 0.91 26.38 -27.74
C LEU A 468 1.33 27.53 -26.84
N GLN A 469 2.08 27.20 -25.78
CA GLN A 469 2.56 28.18 -24.82
C GLN A 469 3.94 28.70 -25.20
N LYS A 470 4.82 27.82 -25.68
CA LYS A 470 6.22 28.16 -25.95
C LYS A 470 6.87 27.17 -26.91
N GLU A 471 7.83 27.65 -27.69
CA GLU A 471 8.74 26.81 -28.48
C GLU A 471 10.17 26.98 -27.98
N GLU A 472 10.87 25.87 -27.82
CA GLU A 472 12.28 25.80 -27.46
C GLU A 472 13.02 24.99 -28.53
N HIS A 473 14.25 25.37 -28.85
CA HIS A 473 15.00 24.69 -29.91
C HIS A 473 16.30 24.10 -29.36
N LEU A 474 16.65 22.92 -29.84
CA LEU A 474 17.94 22.30 -29.58
C LEU A 474 18.61 21.97 -30.91
N VAL A 475 19.84 22.44 -31.08
CA VAL A 475 20.70 22.10 -32.22
C VAL A 475 21.81 21.18 -31.74
N PHE A 476 21.95 20.02 -32.38
CA PHE A 476 23.01 19.07 -32.06
C PHE A 476 23.40 18.24 -33.30
N ASP A 477 24.65 17.75 -33.29
CA ASP A 477 25.19 16.93 -34.37
C ASP A 477 24.83 15.45 -34.14
N THR A 478 24.24 14.77 -35.12
CA THR A 478 23.81 13.38 -34.92
C THR A 478 24.97 12.37 -34.80
N THR A 479 26.19 12.75 -35.19
CA THR A 479 27.37 11.87 -35.24
C THR A 479 28.22 11.87 -33.97
N VAL A 480 28.01 12.82 -33.05
CA VAL A 480 28.85 12.99 -31.85
C VAL A 480 28.35 12.13 -30.68
N GLN A 481 29.27 11.32 -30.12
CA GLN A 481 29.02 10.46 -28.96
C GLN A 481 28.74 11.30 -27.71
N GLY A 482 27.52 11.19 -27.16
CA GLY A 482 27.05 11.96 -26.00
C GLY A 482 25.79 12.79 -26.22
N ASN A 483 25.35 12.96 -27.47
CA ASN A 483 24.15 13.76 -27.76
C ASN A 483 22.83 13.14 -27.27
N LYS A 484 22.79 11.82 -27.05
CA LYS A 484 21.67 11.19 -26.35
C LYS A 484 21.48 11.78 -24.95
N ALA A 485 22.54 11.83 -24.14
CA ALA A 485 22.49 12.42 -22.81
C ALA A 485 22.15 13.92 -22.85
N ARG A 486 22.61 14.64 -23.88
CA ARG A 486 22.30 16.07 -24.06
C ARG A 486 20.83 16.33 -24.35
N VAL A 487 20.22 15.54 -25.25
CA VAL A 487 18.78 15.61 -25.53
C VAL A 487 17.97 15.23 -24.29
N GLU A 488 18.37 14.17 -23.59
CA GLU A 488 17.71 13.74 -22.36
C GLU A 488 17.75 14.81 -21.26
N SER A 489 18.93 15.42 -21.04
CA SER A 489 19.08 16.49 -20.07
C SER A 489 18.26 17.73 -20.43
N PHE A 490 18.18 18.06 -21.73
CA PHE A 490 17.38 19.19 -22.21
C PHE A 490 15.88 18.94 -21.97
N VAL A 491 15.38 17.76 -22.32
CA VAL A 491 13.97 17.38 -22.11
C VAL A 491 13.64 17.34 -20.61
N ARG A 492 14.51 16.79 -19.75
CA ARG A 492 14.33 16.84 -18.29
C ARG A 492 14.26 18.27 -17.77
N GLY A 493 15.11 19.16 -18.28
CA GLY A 493 15.08 20.58 -17.96
C GLY A 493 13.74 21.24 -18.31
N LEU A 494 13.18 20.92 -19.49
CA LEU A 494 11.87 21.42 -19.91
C LEU A 494 10.74 20.88 -19.03
N MET A 495 10.77 19.58 -18.69
CA MET A 495 9.77 18.96 -17.81
C MET A 495 9.81 19.50 -16.37
N LEU A 496 11.00 19.84 -15.86
CA LEU A 496 11.17 20.43 -14.53
C LEU A 496 10.74 21.91 -14.49
N SER A 497 11.06 22.67 -15.53
CA SER A 497 10.66 24.08 -15.65
C SER A 497 9.17 24.26 -15.93
N HIS A 498 8.54 23.29 -16.59
CA HIS A 498 7.12 23.28 -16.92
C HIS A 498 6.46 22.08 -16.22
N SER A 499 6.23 22.25 -14.91
CA SER A 499 5.70 21.23 -14.01
C SER A 499 4.50 20.49 -14.63
N ARG A 500 4.52 19.15 -14.55
CA ARG A 500 3.48 18.23 -15.05
C ARG A 500 3.43 18.00 -16.57
N THR A 501 4.43 18.44 -17.34
CA THR A 501 4.46 18.13 -18.78
C THR A 501 5.11 16.77 -19.10
N ILE A 502 4.59 16.08 -20.12
CA ILE A 502 5.08 14.79 -20.62
C ILE A 502 5.45 14.96 -22.11
N PRO A 503 6.58 14.43 -22.61
CA PRO A 503 6.93 14.52 -24.02
C PRO A 503 6.11 13.55 -24.88
N PHE A 504 5.76 13.98 -26.09
CA PHE A 504 4.98 13.25 -27.08
C PHE A 504 5.64 13.36 -28.46
N SER A 505 5.58 12.28 -29.22
CA SER A 505 5.97 12.24 -30.62
C SER A 505 5.01 13.09 -31.48
N PRO A 506 5.43 13.58 -32.66
CA PRO A 506 4.52 14.16 -33.65
C PRO A 506 3.35 13.27 -34.03
N LYS A 507 3.49 11.95 -33.87
CA LYS A 507 2.43 10.95 -34.09
C LYS A 507 1.54 10.73 -32.86
N LYS A 508 1.59 11.63 -31.87
CA LYS A 508 0.67 11.72 -30.71
C LYS A 508 0.72 10.56 -29.72
N TYR A 509 1.84 9.83 -29.62
CA TYR A 509 2.11 8.90 -28.52
C TYR A 509 3.13 9.50 -27.52
N PRO A 510 3.01 9.17 -26.22
CA PRO A 510 3.95 9.66 -25.22
C PRO A 510 5.32 9.02 -25.42
N LEU A 511 6.36 9.78 -25.09
CA LEU A 511 7.76 9.37 -25.15
C LEU A 511 8.33 9.37 -23.73
N LEU A 512 9.24 8.45 -23.46
CA LEU A 512 10.19 8.60 -22.35
C LEU A 512 11.28 9.59 -22.75
N VAL A 513 11.92 10.20 -21.75
CA VAL A 513 13.04 11.13 -21.96
C VAL A 513 14.15 10.50 -22.81
N ASP A 514 14.49 9.24 -22.53
CA ASP A 514 15.53 8.46 -23.24
C ASP A 514 15.07 7.95 -24.62
N GLN A 515 13.77 7.97 -24.89
CA GLN A 515 13.18 7.67 -26.19
C GLN A 515 13.11 8.90 -27.11
N CYS A 516 13.12 10.12 -26.55
CA CYS A 516 13.11 11.36 -27.33
C CYS A 516 14.27 11.42 -28.34
N TYR A 517 15.47 10.97 -27.95
CA TYR A 517 16.62 10.94 -28.86
C TYR A 517 16.41 9.98 -30.03
N ASN A 518 15.87 8.78 -29.78
CA ASN A 518 15.59 7.81 -30.84
C ASN A 518 14.47 8.29 -31.76
N GLU A 519 13.46 8.95 -31.21
CA GLU A 519 12.37 9.56 -31.99
C GLU A 519 12.88 10.64 -32.96
N ILE A 520 13.81 11.47 -32.48
CA ILE A 520 14.43 12.52 -33.29
C ILE A 520 15.37 11.91 -34.33
N VAL A 521 16.28 11.04 -33.93
CA VAL A 521 17.40 10.60 -34.77
C VAL A 521 16.97 9.47 -35.70
N GLN A 522 16.38 8.40 -35.16
CA GLN A 522 16.02 7.20 -35.91
C GLN A 522 14.70 7.35 -36.69
N LYS A 523 13.72 8.08 -36.13
CA LYS A 523 12.43 8.31 -36.81
C LYS A 523 12.35 9.66 -37.54
N GLY A 524 13.41 10.47 -37.49
CA GLY A 524 13.50 11.73 -38.23
C GLY A 524 12.50 12.79 -37.77
N SER A 525 12.12 12.80 -36.49
CA SER A 525 11.17 13.79 -35.98
C SER A 525 11.89 15.10 -35.66
N ASP A 526 11.50 16.18 -36.35
CA ASP A 526 12.03 17.53 -36.10
C ASP A 526 11.28 18.28 -34.98
N CYS A 527 10.29 17.62 -34.36
CA CYS A 527 9.44 18.21 -33.34
C CYS A 527 9.13 17.20 -32.21
N ILE A 528 9.09 17.67 -30.97
CA ILE A 528 8.55 16.95 -29.80
C ILE A 528 7.59 17.86 -29.05
N PHE A 529 6.43 17.33 -28.66
CA PHE A 529 5.41 18.08 -27.94
C PHE A 529 5.51 17.80 -26.44
N LEU A 530 5.50 18.80 -25.57
CA LEU A 530 5.41 18.63 -24.12
C LEU A 530 4.01 19.04 -23.65
N VAL A 531 3.20 18.06 -23.21
CA VAL A 531 1.77 18.27 -22.89
C VAL A 531 1.51 18.10 -21.40
N ASP A 532 0.71 18.98 -20.80
CA ASP A 532 0.32 18.93 -19.38
C ASP A 532 -0.50 17.66 -19.04
N SER A 533 -0.02 16.89 -18.05
CA SER A 533 -0.56 15.60 -17.61
C SER A 533 -1.89 15.68 -16.87
N SER A 534 -2.33 16.85 -16.42
CA SER A 534 -3.66 16.99 -15.78
C SER A 534 -4.84 16.99 -16.76
N HIS A 535 -4.60 17.02 -18.08
CA HIS A 535 -5.66 17.10 -19.09
C HIS A 535 -5.40 16.21 -20.33
N VAL A 536 -4.99 14.95 -20.13
CA VAL A 536 -4.91 13.97 -21.22
C VAL A 536 -6.33 13.49 -21.59
N ASP A 537 -7.15 14.38 -22.15
CA ASP A 537 -8.36 14.01 -22.90
C ASP A 537 -7.97 13.87 -24.38
N MET A 538 -7.54 12.67 -24.77
CA MET A 538 -7.05 12.39 -26.13
C MET A 538 -8.14 12.53 -27.21
N ARG A 539 -9.42 12.73 -26.84
CA ARG A 539 -10.53 12.88 -27.81
C ARG A 539 -10.79 14.33 -28.22
N ASN A 540 -10.30 15.32 -27.48
CA ASN A 540 -10.65 16.73 -27.68
C ASN A 540 -9.49 17.65 -28.03
N ILE A 541 -8.29 17.12 -28.32
CA ILE A 541 -7.23 17.97 -28.86
C ILE A 541 -7.49 18.17 -30.36
N GLY A 542 -8.39 19.11 -30.67
CA GLY A 542 -8.46 19.76 -31.96
C GLY A 542 -7.14 20.51 -32.18
N TRP A 543 -6.39 20.07 -33.18
CA TRP A 543 -5.16 20.70 -33.65
C TRP A 543 -5.36 21.17 -35.08
#